data_AF-A0A9D9N1B4-F1
#
_entry.id   AF-A0A9D9N1B4-F1
#
_cell.length_a   1.000
_cell.length_b   1.000
_cell.length_c   1.000
_cell.angle_alpha   90.00
_cell.angle_beta   90.00
_cell.angle_gamma   90.00
#
_symmetry.space_group_name_H-M   'P 1'
#
loop_
_entity.id
_entity.type
_entity.pdbx_description
1 polymer ?
#
loop_
_entity_poly.entity_id
_entity_poly.type
_entity_poly.pdbx_seq_one_letter_code
_entity_poly.pdbx_strand_id
1 'polypeptide(L)'
;MITFGFRNKMSGVLRAVAAIVLGIVMIAMPKNSMTILVQILAAVLIASGLVSVAYGYVYRKNGGFGLMAFNSVVDILLGILMFCYPEFVAGFIMVLLGIVLFLMGLMLIFTLVSAVSFVRMGFWSFLFPAVCTLGGALLIFNEPLGMATVITVVAGIILLFYGASELIASWKMRKAMKEYEIRFPSDGSSQASGNADASKKGQYEGAIDVQYEKVDDDGGADRKGADGR
;
A
#
# COMPACT_ATOMS: atom_id res chain seq x y z
N MET A 1 0.54 3.08 9.70
CA MET A 1 -0.30 3.95 8.86
C MET A 1 0.51 4.41 7.65
N ILE A 2 0.40 3.68 6.53
CA ILE A 2 0.68 4.14 5.15
C ILE A 2 -0.23 3.27 4.27
N THR A 3 -1.46 3.73 4.01
CA THR A 3 -2.37 3.11 3.03
C THR A 3 -2.29 3.93 1.75
N PHE A 4 -1.11 3.95 1.13
CA PHE A 4 -0.97 4.42 -0.24
C PHE A 4 -1.35 3.25 -1.15
N GLY A 5 -2.57 3.28 -1.69
CA GLY A 5 -2.98 2.24 -2.63
C GLY A 5 -4.48 2.13 -2.88
N PHE A 6 -4.92 2.89 -3.88
CA PHE A 6 -6.06 2.63 -4.75
C PHE A 6 -7.45 3.14 -4.31
N ARG A 7 -7.90 4.06 -5.16
CA ARG A 7 -9.28 4.32 -5.65
C ARG A 7 -10.03 3.06 -6.14
N ASN A 8 -9.74 1.87 -5.60
CA ASN A 8 -10.37 0.60 -5.99
C ASN A 8 -10.55 -0.31 -4.76
N LYS A 9 -11.78 -0.76 -4.50
CA LYS A 9 -12.17 -1.56 -3.31
C LYS A 9 -11.41 -2.90 -3.16
N MET A 10 -10.64 -3.27 -4.18
CA MET A 10 -9.94 -4.54 -4.32
C MET A 10 -8.50 -4.55 -3.75
N SER A 11 -7.90 -3.40 -3.45
CA SER A 11 -6.49 -3.35 -3.01
C SER A 11 -6.24 -4.01 -1.66
N GLY A 12 -7.13 -3.82 -0.69
CA GLY A 12 -7.00 -4.44 0.64
C GLY A 12 -7.11 -5.97 0.62
N VAL A 13 -8.08 -6.51 -0.13
CA VAL A 13 -8.26 -7.96 -0.26
C VAL A 13 -7.09 -8.59 -1.01
N LEU A 14 -6.61 -7.96 -2.08
CA LEU A 14 -5.45 -8.46 -2.83
C LEU A 14 -4.20 -8.50 -1.95
N ARG A 15 -3.95 -7.46 -1.15
CA ARG A 15 -2.82 -7.42 -0.21
C ARG A 15 -2.94 -8.50 0.86
N ALA A 16 -4.12 -8.70 1.41
CA ALA A 16 -4.39 -9.74 2.41
C ALA A 16 -4.13 -11.14 1.84
N VAL A 17 -4.68 -11.44 0.66
CA VAL A 17 -4.48 -12.73 -0.03
C VAL A 17 -3.00 -12.93 -0.36
N ALA A 18 -2.32 -11.91 -0.89
CA ALA A 18 -0.89 -11.98 -1.17
C ALA A 18 -0.07 -12.27 0.10
N ALA A 19 -0.35 -11.60 1.22
CA ALA A 19 0.32 -11.84 2.49
C ALA A 19 0.10 -13.28 3.00
N ILE A 20 -1.12 -13.80 2.88
CA ILE A 20 -1.43 -15.19 3.28
C ILE A 20 -0.64 -16.18 2.41
N VAL A 21 -0.69 -16.03 1.08
CA VAL A 21 0.02 -16.93 0.16
C VAL A 21 1.52 -16.91 0.43
N LEU A 22 2.11 -15.72 0.59
CA LEU A 22 3.53 -15.58 0.94
C LEU A 22 3.84 -16.21 2.30
N GLY A 23 2.98 -16.04 3.30
CA GLY A 23 3.15 -16.65 4.62
C GLY A 23 3.15 -18.18 4.56
N ILE A 24 2.24 -18.77 3.78
CA ILE A 24 2.19 -20.23 3.55
C ILE A 24 3.48 -20.70 2.88
N VAL A 25 3.92 -20.03 1.81
CA VAL A 25 5.16 -20.36 1.11
C VAL A 25 6.36 -20.35 2.06
N MET A 26 6.44 -19.33 2.93
CA MET A 26 7.53 -19.19 3.89
C MET A 26 7.59 -20.33 4.92
N ILE A 27 6.44 -20.84 5.32
CA ILE A 27 6.32 -21.96 6.27
C ILE A 27 6.57 -23.31 5.58
N ALA A 28 6.03 -23.49 4.37
CA ALA A 28 6.11 -24.75 3.66
C ALA A 28 7.52 -25.03 3.10
N MET A 29 8.22 -24.00 2.62
CA MET A 29 9.52 -24.13 1.96
C MET A 29 10.57 -23.15 2.52
N PRO A 30 10.88 -23.19 3.83
CA PRO A 30 11.66 -22.16 4.50
C PRO A 30 13.08 -21.99 3.94
N LYS A 31 13.69 -23.05 3.41
CA LYS A 31 15.03 -23.01 2.78
C LYS A 31 15.03 -22.25 1.45
N ASN A 32 13.94 -22.30 0.71
CA ASN A 32 13.83 -21.72 -0.63
C ASN A 32 12.99 -20.43 -0.64
N SER A 33 12.41 -20.05 0.51
CA SER A 33 11.52 -18.90 0.65
C SER A 33 12.08 -17.63 0.06
N MET A 34 13.36 -17.31 0.34
CA MET A 34 13.96 -16.08 -0.18
C MET A 34 14.06 -16.10 -1.70
N THR A 35 14.45 -17.23 -2.30
CA THR A 35 14.50 -17.42 -3.75
C THR A 35 13.12 -17.28 -4.38
N ILE A 36 12.08 -17.87 -3.76
CA ILE A 36 10.71 -17.77 -4.24
C ILE A 36 10.20 -16.32 -4.14
N LEU A 37 10.51 -15.62 -3.05
CA LEU A 37 10.17 -14.19 -2.89
C LEU A 37 10.81 -13.35 -4.00
N VAL A 38 12.08 -13.58 -4.30
CA VAL A 38 12.79 -12.93 -5.40
C VAL A 38 12.10 -13.23 -6.74
N GLN A 39 11.70 -14.47 -7.01
CA GLN A 39 10.97 -14.82 -8.23
C GLN A 39 9.60 -14.12 -8.33
N ILE A 40 8.86 -14.02 -7.22
CA ILE A 40 7.57 -13.32 -7.17
C ILE A 40 7.79 -11.84 -7.45
N LEU A 41 8.78 -11.21 -6.81
CA LEU A 41 9.11 -9.80 -7.04
C LEU A 41 9.57 -9.58 -8.49
N ALA A 42 10.33 -10.50 -9.06
CA ALA A 42 10.74 -10.45 -10.46
C ALA A 42 9.54 -10.51 -11.40
N ALA A 43 8.60 -11.42 -11.16
CA ALA A 43 7.38 -11.53 -11.95
C ALA A 43 6.52 -10.26 -11.88
N VAL A 44 6.39 -9.67 -10.69
CA VAL A 44 5.69 -8.39 -10.50
C VAL A 44 6.41 -7.24 -11.22
N LEU A 45 7.74 -7.19 -11.17
CA LEU A 45 8.54 -6.17 -11.84
C LEU A 45 8.43 -6.26 -13.37
N ILE A 46 8.46 -7.46 -13.92
CA ILE A 46 8.23 -7.71 -15.35
C ILE A 46 6.82 -7.25 -15.74
N ALA A 47 5.80 -7.62 -14.94
CA ALA A 47 4.42 -7.22 -15.19
C ALA A 47 4.23 -5.70 -15.12
N SER A 48 4.84 -5.01 -14.16
CA SER A 48 4.77 -3.55 -14.06
C SER A 48 5.47 -2.87 -15.25
N GLY A 49 6.63 -3.40 -15.66
CA GLY A 49 7.35 -2.90 -16.83
C GLY A 49 6.53 -3.06 -18.12
N LEU A 50 5.92 -4.24 -18.33
CA LEU A 50 5.02 -4.50 -19.47
C LEU A 50 3.84 -3.54 -19.52
N VAL A 51 3.18 -3.33 -18.38
CA VAL A 51 2.07 -2.38 -18.25
C VAL A 51 2.54 -0.96 -18.61
N SER A 52 3.70 -0.54 -18.10
CA SER A 52 4.26 0.78 -18.39
C SER A 52 4.62 0.96 -19.87
N VAL A 53 5.17 -0.06 -20.54
CA VAL A 53 5.41 -0.05 -22.00
C VAL A 53 4.09 0.10 -22.76
N ALA A 54 3.05 -0.65 -22.38
CA ALA A 54 1.74 -0.60 -23.02
C ALA A 54 1.09 0.79 -22.86
N TYR A 55 1.12 1.37 -21.67
CA TYR A 55 0.66 2.74 -21.42
C TYR A 55 1.48 3.75 -22.22
N GLY A 56 2.81 3.63 -22.23
CA GLY A 56 3.66 4.47 -23.07
C GLY A 56 3.20 4.44 -24.53
N TYR A 57 2.96 3.25 -25.08
CA TYR A 57 2.56 3.06 -26.48
C TYR A 57 1.26 3.78 -26.84
N VAL A 58 0.25 3.68 -25.97
CA VAL A 58 -1.06 4.33 -26.16
C VAL A 58 -0.96 5.86 -26.07
N TYR A 59 -0.13 6.40 -25.17
CA TYR A 59 -0.04 7.85 -24.89
C TYR A 59 1.19 8.53 -25.53
N ARG A 60 1.75 7.93 -26.58
CA ARG A 60 3.00 8.34 -27.26
C ARG A 60 3.03 9.81 -27.72
N LYS A 61 1.87 10.46 -27.95
CA LYS A 61 1.78 11.84 -28.45
C LYS A 61 2.15 12.93 -27.43
N ASN A 62 2.32 12.61 -26.14
CA ASN A 62 2.52 13.61 -25.08
C ASN A 62 3.99 13.88 -24.71
N GLY A 63 4.97 13.53 -25.55
CA GLY A 63 6.37 13.94 -25.40
C GLY A 63 7.18 13.30 -24.24
N GLY A 64 6.52 12.61 -23.30
CA GLY A 64 7.16 11.91 -22.17
C GLY A 64 7.62 10.47 -22.45
N PHE A 65 7.53 10.01 -23.70
CA PHE A 65 7.70 8.60 -24.05
C PHE A 65 9.13 8.07 -23.79
N GLY A 66 10.16 8.89 -24.00
CA GLY A 66 11.57 8.45 -23.91
C GLY A 66 12.00 8.03 -22.50
N LEU A 67 11.73 8.86 -21.49
CA LEU A 67 12.10 8.58 -20.09
C LEU A 67 11.26 7.44 -19.51
N MET A 68 9.96 7.38 -19.85
CA MET A 68 9.06 6.34 -19.36
C MET A 68 9.36 4.98 -20.00
N ALA A 69 9.64 4.94 -21.30
CA ALA A 69 9.99 3.70 -22.01
C ALA A 69 11.35 3.16 -21.54
N PHE A 70 12.35 4.01 -21.32
CA PHE A 70 13.67 3.58 -20.84
C PHE A 70 13.59 2.88 -19.48
N ASN A 71 12.91 3.49 -18.49
CA ASN A 71 12.72 2.88 -17.17
C ASN A 71 11.98 1.54 -17.26
N SER A 72 10.97 1.46 -18.12
CA SER A 72 10.18 0.22 -18.30
C SER A 72 11.01 -0.91 -18.91
N VAL A 73 11.91 -0.58 -19.85
CA VAL A 73 12.84 -1.55 -20.44
C VAL A 73 13.82 -2.06 -19.37
N VAL A 74 14.36 -1.16 -18.54
CA VAL A 74 15.25 -1.55 -17.42
C VAL A 74 14.51 -2.46 -16.45
N ASP A 75 13.27 -2.15 -16.07
CA ASP A 75 12.47 -2.97 -15.15
C ASP A 75 12.23 -4.39 -15.71
N ILE A 76 11.89 -4.51 -16.99
CA ILE A 76 11.68 -5.81 -17.64
C ILE A 76 12.99 -6.60 -17.69
N LEU A 77 14.09 -5.98 -18.11
CA LEU A 77 15.40 -6.66 -18.17
C LEU A 77 15.86 -7.10 -16.78
N LEU A 78 15.76 -6.23 -15.78
CA LEU A 78 16.14 -6.52 -14.40
C LEU A 78 15.27 -7.64 -13.83
N GLY A 79 13.95 -7.60 -14.10
CA GLY A 79 13.02 -8.63 -13.69
C GLY A 79 13.35 -9.99 -14.33
N ILE A 80 13.63 -10.03 -15.62
CA ILE A 80 14.03 -11.28 -16.31
C ILE A 80 15.34 -11.82 -15.73
N LEU A 81 16.35 -10.96 -15.55
CA LEU A 81 17.63 -11.33 -14.94
C LEU A 81 17.44 -11.95 -13.56
N MET A 82 16.61 -11.31 -12.73
CA MET A 82 16.30 -11.75 -11.38
C MET A 82 15.48 -13.05 -11.35
N PHE A 83 14.63 -13.28 -12.35
CA PHE A 83 13.88 -14.52 -12.50
C PHE A 83 14.77 -15.70 -12.93
N CYS A 84 15.77 -15.45 -13.79
CA CYS A 84 16.73 -16.45 -14.24
C CYS A 84 17.80 -16.79 -13.19
N TYR A 85 18.25 -15.81 -12.40
CA TYR A 85 19.28 -15.99 -11.36
C TYR A 85 18.79 -15.60 -9.96
N PRO A 86 17.72 -16.24 -9.45
CA PRO A 86 17.09 -15.81 -8.20
C PRO A 86 17.95 -16.14 -6.97
N GLU A 87 18.76 -17.21 -7.01
CA GLU A 87 19.64 -17.58 -5.90
C GLU A 87 20.74 -16.55 -5.64
N PHE A 88 21.38 -16.06 -6.70
CA PHE A 88 22.40 -15.02 -6.59
C PHE A 88 21.83 -13.74 -5.98
N VAL A 89 20.65 -13.31 -6.46
CA VAL A 89 19.99 -12.10 -5.96
C VAL A 89 19.51 -12.29 -4.53
N ALA A 90 18.92 -13.45 -4.19
CA ALA A 90 18.51 -13.77 -2.82
C ALA A 90 19.71 -13.74 -1.85
N GLY A 91 20.84 -14.34 -2.25
CA GLY A 91 22.08 -14.30 -1.47
C GLY A 91 22.62 -12.88 -1.30
N PHE A 92 22.64 -12.09 -2.38
CA PHE A 92 23.06 -10.70 -2.33
C PHE A 92 22.18 -9.86 -1.38
N ILE A 93 20.85 -10.01 -1.46
CA ILE A 93 19.91 -9.32 -0.56
C ILE A 93 20.13 -9.75 0.89
N MET A 94 20.36 -11.04 1.16
CA MET A 94 20.61 -11.54 2.52
C MET A 94 21.89 -10.96 3.10
N VAL A 95 22.99 -10.95 2.35
CA VAL A 95 24.24 -10.34 2.80
C VAL A 95 24.06 -8.83 3.03
N LEU A 96 23.37 -8.13 2.13
CA LEU A 96 23.09 -6.70 2.27
C LEU A 96 22.25 -6.41 3.52
N LEU A 97 21.19 -7.20 3.77
CA LEU A 97 20.38 -7.12 4.99
C LEU A 97 21.21 -7.38 6.23
N GLY A 98 22.11 -8.38 6.19
CA GLY A 98 23.03 -8.69 7.27
C GLY A 98 23.95 -7.52 7.60
N ILE A 99 24.54 -6.89 6.58
CA ILE A 99 25.41 -5.70 6.74
C ILE A 99 24.64 -4.54 7.35
N VAL A 100 23.47 -4.21 6.81
CA VAL A 100 22.64 -3.12 7.33
C VAL A 100 22.23 -3.40 8.77
N LEU A 101 21.78 -4.61 9.08
CA LEU A 101 21.37 -5.00 10.43
C LEU A 101 22.55 -4.97 11.43
N PHE A 102 23.72 -5.45 11.01
CA PHE A 102 24.95 -5.42 11.81
C PHE A 102 25.38 -3.99 12.14
N LEU A 103 25.42 -3.12 11.13
CA LEU A 103 25.77 -1.70 11.31
C LEU A 103 24.74 -0.98 12.18
N MET A 104 23.44 -1.23 11.99
CA MET A 104 22.40 -0.69 12.85
C MET A 104 22.60 -1.14 14.30
N GLY A 105 22.79 -2.44 14.54
CA GLY A 105 23.07 -2.96 15.88
C GLY A 105 24.29 -2.30 16.54
N LEU A 106 25.39 -2.15 15.79
CA LEU A 106 26.58 -1.44 16.28
C LEU A 106 26.29 0.02 16.63
N MET A 107 25.56 0.74 15.79
CA MET A 107 25.16 2.13 16.05
C MET A 107 24.26 2.25 17.29
N LEU A 108 23.36 1.28 17.49
CA LEU A 108 22.55 1.19 18.71
C LEU A 108 23.43 0.96 19.95
N ILE A 109 24.44 0.09 19.88
CA ILE A 109 25.39 -0.13 20.97
C ILE A 109 26.15 1.17 21.27
N PHE A 110 26.71 1.84 20.28
CA PHE A 110 27.44 3.10 20.49
C PHE A 110 26.58 4.19 21.12
N THR A 111 25.33 4.29 20.68
CA THR A 111 24.36 5.23 21.23
C THR A 111 24.04 4.90 22.69
N LEU A 112 23.86 3.62 23.02
CA LEU A 112 23.63 3.20 24.40
C LEU A 112 24.85 3.42 25.30
N VAL A 113 26.05 3.07 24.83
CA VAL A 113 27.29 3.31 25.59
C VAL A 113 27.46 4.80 25.89
N SER A 114 27.20 5.67 24.92
CA SER A 114 27.21 7.12 25.13
C SER A 114 26.15 7.54 26.16
N ALA A 115 24.93 7.00 26.07
CA ALA A 115 23.86 7.32 27.00
C ALA A 115 24.10 6.78 28.43
N VAL A 116 24.84 5.67 28.62
CA VAL A 116 25.20 5.14 29.96
C VAL A 116 26.02 6.17 30.74
N SER A 117 26.80 7.00 30.04
CA SER A 117 27.60 8.06 30.70
C SER A 117 26.73 9.15 31.35
N PHE A 118 25.47 9.31 30.91
CA PHE A 118 24.52 10.31 31.44
C PHE A 118 23.43 9.72 32.33
N VAL A 119 23.10 8.43 32.15
CA VAL A 119 21.99 7.76 32.86
C VAL A 119 22.42 6.37 33.30
N ARG A 120 22.11 6.00 34.54
CA ARG A 120 22.36 4.66 35.09
C ARG A 120 21.41 3.64 34.45
N MET A 121 21.77 3.15 33.27
CA MET A 121 21.00 2.14 32.53
C MET A 121 21.34 0.73 33.01
N GLY A 122 20.32 -0.13 33.12
CA GLY A 122 20.49 -1.54 33.46
C GLY A 122 21.08 -2.34 32.29
N PHE A 123 21.75 -3.45 32.61
CA PHE A 123 22.37 -4.36 31.62
C PHE A 123 21.39 -4.88 30.56
N TRP A 124 20.09 -4.94 30.89
CA TRP A 124 19.02 -5.38 29.98
C TRP A 124 18.87 -4.49 28.74
N SER A 125 19.24 -3.21 28.81
CA SER A 125 19.16 -2.30 27.66
C SER A 125 20.09 -2.73 26.52
N PHE A 126 21.20 -3.40 26.82
CA PHE A 126 22.16 -3.88 25.83
C PHE A 126 21.73 -5.16 25.10
N LEU A 127 20.72 -5.87 25.63
CA LEU A 127 20.29 -7.14 25.07
C LEU A 127 19.76 -6.99 23.64
N PHE A 128 18.90 -5.99 23.41
CA PHE A 128 18.31 -5.77 22.09
C PHE A 128 19.37 -5.38 21.03
N PRO A 129 20.24 -4.38 21.26
CA PRO A 129 21.33 -4.07 20.34
C PRO A 129 22.28 -5.24 20.10
N ALA A 130 22.62 -6.01 21.14
CA ALA A 130 23.49 -7.17 21.01
C ALA A 130 22.88 -8.26 20.13
N VAL A 131 21.57 -8.53 20.28
CA VAL A 131 20.85 -9.48 19.43
C VAL A 131 20.82 -8.99 17.98
N CYS A 132 20.58 -7.69 17.73
CA CYS A 132 20.62 -7.13 16.38
C CYS A 132 22.00 -7.27 15.73
N THR A 133 23.07 -6.90 16.45
CA THR A 133 24.45 -7.04 15.94
C THR A 133 24.79 -8.50 15.68
N LEU A 134 24.49 -9.41 16.61
CA LEU A 134 24.78 -10.83 16.44
C LEU A 134 23.98 -11.42 15.27
N GLY A 135 22.69 -11.11 15.17
CA GLY A 135 21.84 -11.55 14.06
C GLY A 135 22.33 -11.06 12.70
N GLY A 136 22.77 -9.80 12.61
CA GLY A 136 23.39 -9.26 11.39
C GLY A 136 24.67 -9.99 11.01
N ALA A 137 25.56 -10.26 11.98
CA ALA A 137 26.79 -11.01 11.74
C ALA A 137 26.51 -12.44 11.25
N LEU A 138 25.54 -13.14 11.85
CA LEU A 138 25.16 -14.50 11.46
C LEU A 138 24.60 -14.58 10.04
N LEU A 139 23.87 -13.54 9.61
CA LEU A 139 23.39 -13.43 8.22
C LEU A 139 24.55 -13.28 7.22
N ILE A 140 25.61 -12.53 7.58
CA ILE A 140 26.77 -12.28 6.70
C ILE A 140 27.66 -13.53 6.59
N PHE A 141 27.92 -14.21 7.71
CA PHE A 141 28.87 -15.33 7.77
C PHE A 141 28.25 -16.69 7.42
N ASN A 142 27.11 -16.71 6.71
CA ASN A 142 26.41 -17.92 6.29
C ASN A 142 26.16 -18.91 7.45
N GLU A 143 25.17 -18.58 8.29
CA GLU A 143 24.32 -19.49 9.10
C GLU A 143 24.90 -20.88 9.47
N PRO A 144 25.85 -20.96 10.42
CA PRO A 144 26.26 -22.24 10.99
C PRO A 144 25.17 -22.89 11.87
N LEU A 145 24.13 -22.14 12.27
CA LEU A 145 23.13 -22.53 13.26
C LEU A 145 21.71 -22.72 12.69
N GLY A 146 21.51 -22.52 11.39
CA GLY A 146 20.20 -22.68 10.75
C GLY A 146 19.13 -21.68 11.21
N MET A 147 19.51 -20.54 11.80
CA MET A 147 18.58 -19.55 12.34
C MET A 147 17.74 -18.88 11.25
N ALA A 148 18.29 -18.69 10.05
CA ALA A 148 17.54 -18.17 8.91
C ALA A 148 16.25 -18.97 8.63
N THR A 149 16.28 -20.30 8.79
CA THR A 149 15.09 -21.15 8.59
C THR A 149 14.04 -20.86 9.67
N VAL A 150 14.45 -20.76 10.93
CA VAL A 150 13.56 -20.46 12.06
C VAL A 150 12.94 -19.07 11.91
N ILE A 151 13.77 -18.06 11.60
CA ILE A 151 13.32 -16.67 11.38
C ILE A 151 12.32 -16.62 10.22
N THR A 152 12.58 -17.36 9.15
CA THR A 152 11.68 -17.42 7.98
C THR A 152 10.32 -18.04 8.35
N VAL A 153 10.30 -19.13 9.13
CA VAL A 153 9.04 -19.75 9.57
C VAL A 153 8.27 -18.81 10.50
N VAL A 154 8.95 -18.19 11.48
CA VAL A 154 8.33 -17.22 12.38
C VAL A 154 7.78 -16.02 11.61
N ALA A 155 8.53 -15.49 10.66
CA ALA A 155 8.07 -14.42 9.77
C ALA A 155 6.84 -14.86 8.96
N GLY A 156 6.83 -16.09 8.44
CA GLY A 156 5.68 -16.67 7.75
C GLY A 156 4.42 -16.71 8.62
N ILE A 157 4.54 -17.16 9.88
CA ILE A 157 3.42 -17.18 10.84
C ILE A 157 2.91 -15.77 11.12
N ILE A 158 3.80 -14.82 11.37
CA ILE A 158 3.44 -13.40 11.58
C ILE A 158 2.72 -12.85 10.33
N LEU A 159 3.18 -13.21 9.14
CA LEU A 159 2.59 -12.77 7.89
C LEU A 159 1.19 -13.34 7.65
N LEU A 160 0.93 -14.59 8.10
CA LEU A 160 -0.41 -15.16 8.12
C LEU A 160 -1.35 -14.37 9.03
N PHE A 161 -0.92 -14.05 10.26
CA PHE A 161 -1.72 -13.23 11.17
C PHE A 161 -1.99 -11.84 10.61
N TYR A 162 -0.98 -11.24 9.98
CA TYR A 162 -1.13 -9.96 9.30
C TYR A 162 -2.16 -10.03 8.16
N GLY A 163 -2.05 -11.02 7.27
CA GLY A 163 -2.97 -11.23 6.17
C GLY A 163 -4.41 -11.50 6.63
N ALA A 164 -4.59 -12.31 7.68
CA ALA A 164 -5.90 -12.56 8.27
C ALA A 164 -6.51 -11.30 8.88
N SER A 165 -5.71 -10.50 9.60
CA SER A 165 -6.16 -9.24 10.20
C SER A 165 -6.61 -8.23 9.14
N GLU A 166 -5.85 -8.12 8.05
CA GLU A 166 -6.17 -7.22 6.92
C GLU A 166 -7.43 -7.70 6.17
N LEU A 167 -7.62 -9.02 6.04
CA LEU A 167 -8.81 -9.60 5.41
C LEU A 167 -10.08 -9.29 6.22
N ILE A 168 -10.02 -9.47 7.54
CA ILE A 168 -11.12 -9.15 8.46
C ILE A 168 -11.45 -7.66 8.40
N ALA A 169 -10.44 -6.78 8.44
CA ALA A 169 -10.61 -5.35 8.32
C ALA A 169 -11.28 -4.95 6.99
N SER A 170 -10.81 -5.56 5.89
CA SER A 170 -11.36 -5.34 4.55
C SER A 170 -12.83 -5.76 4.45
N TRP A 171 -13.22 -6.88 5.06
CA TRP A 171 -14.62 -7.32 5.11
C TRP A 171 -15.49 -6.41 5.97
N LYS A 172 -14.99 -5.98 7.13
CA LYS A 172 -15.72 -5.05 8.02
C LYS A 172 -15.97 -3.70 7.32
N MET A 173 -14.97 -3.17 6.62
CA MET A 173 -15.12 -1.93 5.85
C MET A 173 -16.13 -2.07 4.70
N ARG A 174 -16.17 -3.22 4.02
CA ARG A 174 -17.17 -3.49 2.97
C ARG A 174 -18.60 -3.54 3.52
N LYS A 175 -18.79 -4.11 4.71
CA LYS A 175 -20.10 -4.09 5.39
C LYS A 175 -20.49 -2.68 5.81
N ALA A 176 -19.57 -1.93 6.42
CA ALA A 176 -19.80 -0.56 6.86
C ALA A 176 -20.14 0.39 5.68
N MET A 177 -19.46 0.27 4.54
CA MET A 177 -19.82 1.06 3.35
C MET A 177 -21.20 0.71 2.80
N LYS A 178 -21.58 -0.58 2.77
CA LYS A 178 -22.93 -0.98 2.33
C LYS A 178 -24.01 -0.41 3.24
N GLU A 179 -23.79 -0.41 4.55
CA GLU A 179 -24.76 0.13 5.51
C GLU A 179 -24.85 1.66 5.46
N TYR A 180 -23.73 2.34 5.22
CA TYR A 180 -23.73 3.79 4.97
C TYR A 180 -24.46 4.16 3.68
N GLU A 181 -24.24 3.43 2.58
CA GLU A 181 -24.91 3.65 1.29
C GLU A 181 -26.42 3.38 1.35
N ILE A 182 -26.87 2.43 2.19
CA ILE A 182 -28.30 2.19 2.44
C ILE A 182 -28.92 3.30 3.31
N ARG A 183 -28.17 3.83 4.28
CA ARG A 183 -28.65 4.86 5.21
C ARG A 183 -28.60 6.28 4.63
N PHE A 184 -27.72 6.51 3.66
CA PHE A 184 -27.60 7.74 2.89
C PHE A 184 -27.39 7.37 1.42
N PRO A 185 -28.48 7.09 0.67
CA PRO A 185 -28.39 6.89 -0.77
C PRO A 185 -27.84 8.19 -1.39
N SER A 186 -26.61 8.13 -1.91
CA SER A 186 -26.06 9.25 -2.65
C SER A 186 -26.74 9.30 -4.02
N ASP A 187 -27.65 10.26 -4.23
CA ASP A 187 -28.11 10.60 -5.57
C ASP A 187 -26.91 11.01 -6.43
N GLY A 188 -26.77 10.35 -7.58
CA GLY A 188 -26.00 10.88 -8.70
C GLY A 188 -24.49 10.77 -8.57
N SER A 189 -23.97 9.72 -9.20
CA SER A 189 -22.69 9.72 -9.91
C SER A 189 -22.28 11.10 -10.42
N SER A 190 -21.27 11.69 -9.79
CA SER A 190 -20.43 12.70 -10.42
C SER A 190 -18.98 12.38 -10.12
N GLN A 191 -18.26 12.14 -11.23
CA GLN A 191 -16.84 11.89 -11.36
C GLN A 191 -16.37 10.43 -11.29
N ALA A 192 -16.92 9.61 -12.18
CA ALA A 192 -16.08 8.80 -13.03
C ALA A 192 -16.41 9.09 -14.50
N SER A 193 -15.38 9.44 -15.27
CA SER A 193 -15.33 9.58 -16.73
C SER A 193 -15.87 10.89 -17.33
N GLY A 194 -14.93 11.73 -17.75
CA GLY A 194 -15.18 12.87 -18.63
C GLY A 194 -13.95 13.11 -19.49
N ASN A 195 -13.84 12.38 -20.60
CA ASN A 195 -13.15 12.91 -21.78
C ASN A 195 -13.69 12.25 -23.06
N ALA A 196 -14.57 12.96 -23.77
CA ALA A 196 -14.64 13.03 -25.23
C ALA A 196 -15.81 13.94 -25.64
N ASP A 197 -15.43 15.13 -26.10
CA ASP A 197 -16.04 16.04 -27.08
C ASP A 197 -17.56 16.04 -27.40
N ALA A 198 -18.03 17.28 -27.51
CA ALA A 198 -19.35 17.70 -27.90
C ALA A 198 -19.71 17.37 -29.36
N SER A 199 -20.98 17.03 -29.63
CA SER A 199 -21.83 17.74 -30.62
C SER A 199 -23.19 17.06 -30.82
N LYS A 200 -24.23 17.90 -30.96
CA LYS A 200 -25.59 17.67 -31.48
C LYS A 200 -26.71 17.26 -30.50
N LYS A 201 -27.26 18.30 -29.85
CA LYS A 201 -28.57 18.91 -30.16
C LYS A 201 -29.77 17.96 -30.33
N GLY A 202 -30.68 18.03 -29.34
CA GLY A 202 -32.12 17.92 -29.54
C GLY A 202 -32.80 16.76 -28.81
N GLN A 203 -33.18 16.95 -27.54
CA GLN A 203 -34.40 16.36 -26.97
C GLN A 203 -34.72 16.92 -25.58
N TYR A 204 -35.03 18.22 -25.48
CA TYR A 204 -35.71 18.78 -24.30
C TYR A 204 -37.07 19.26 -24.77
N GLU A 205 -37.97 18.31 -24.97
CA GLU A 205 -39.37 18.59 -25.23
C GLU A 205 -40.17 17.73 -24.25
N GLY A 206 -40.59 18.35 -23.15
CA GLY A 206 -41.60 17.80 -22.24
C GLY A 206 -41.10 17.26 -20.91
N ALA A 207 -40.93 18.13 -19.90
CA ALA A 207 -41.29 17.85 -18.51
C ALA A 207 -41.24 19.13 -17.62
N ILE A 208 -42.35 19.87 -17.69
CA ILE A 208 -43.06 20.67 -16.66
C ILE A 208 -42.25 21.28 -15.50
N ASP A 209 -42.17 22.62 -15.49
CA ASP A 209 -41.73 23.44 -14.35
C ASP A 209 -42.76 23.40 -13.21
N VAL A 210 -42.34 22.99 -12.01
CA VAL A 210 -43.17 23.08 -10.80
C VAL A 210 -42.97 24.45 -10.18
N GLN A 211 -44.01 25.28 -10.20
CA GLN A 211 -44.07 26.59 -9.54
C GLN A 211 -43.99 26.42 -8.02
N TYR A 212 -43.14 27.21 -7.37
CA TYR A 212 -43.14 27.34 -5.90
C TYR A 212 -44.07 28.47 -5.50
N GLU A 213 -45.17 28.12 -4.84
CA GLU A 213 -46.04 29.07 -4.14
C GLU A 213 -45.40 29.41 -2.78
N LYS A 214 -45.07 30.68 -2.58
CA LYS A 214 -44.63 31.16 -1.26
C LYS A 214 -45.84 31.16 -0.33
N VAL A 215 -45.75 30.40 0.76
CA VAL A 215 -46.69 30.50 1.88
C VAL A 215 -46.31 31.78 2.64
N ASP A 216 -47.16 32.80 2.50
CA ASP A 216 -47.07 34.03 3.27
C ASP A 216 -47.44 33.76 4.74
N ASP A 217 -46.59 34.27 5.64
CA ASP A 217 -46.73 34.21 7.09
C ASP A 217 -47.71 35.32 7.51
N ASP A 218 -48.99 34.97 7.70
CA ASP A 218 -50.04 35.90 8.14
C ASP A 218 -50.12 35.88 9.67
N GLY A 219 -49.68 36.98 10.27
CA GLY A 219 -49.55 37.13 11.71
C GLY A 219 -49.81 38.55 12.20
N GLY A 220 -51.04 39.03 12.03
CA GLY A 220 -51.71 39.77 13.11
C GLY A 220 -51.72 41.31 13.03
N ALA A 221 -52.92 41.81 12.71
CA ALA A 221 -53.44 43.16 12.86
C ALA A 221 -53.10 43.88 14.19
N ASP A 222 -53.01 45.22 14.20
CA ASP A 222 -54.19 46.09 14.43
C ASP A 222 -53.86 47.60 14.35
N ARG A 223 -54.73 48.30 13.60
CA ARG A 223 -55.26 49.67 13.74
C ARG A 223 -54.42 50.90 14.16
N LYS A 224 -54.64 51.91 13.28
CA LYS A 224 -55.01 53.32 13.54
C LYS A 224 -53.90 54.35 13.81
N GLY A 225 -53.78 55.26 12.84
CA GLY A 225 -54.16 56.67 13.07
C GLY A 225 -53.06 57.73 12.96
N ALA A 226 -53.30 58.69 12.06
CA ALA A 226 -52.97 60.13 12.15
C ALA A 226 -51.49 60.53 12.32
N ASP A 227 -50.88 61.13 11.30
CA ASP A 227 -50.79 62.59 11.10
C ASP A 227 -49.58 63.22 11.80
N GLY A 228 -48.82 64.02 11.05
CA GLY A 228 -48.13 65.19 11.59
C GLY A 228 -46.62 65.11 11.81
N ARG A 229 -45.90 65.69 10.84
CA ARG A 229 -44.59 66.39 10.90
C ARG A 229 -43.30 65.58 10.87
#